data_AF-A0A1Q2YE21-F1
#
_entry.id   AF-A0A1Q2YE21-F1
#
_cell.length_a   1.000
_cell.length_b   1.000
_cell.length_c   1.000
_cell.angle_alpha   90.00
_cell.angle_beta   90.00
_cell.angle_gamma   90.00
#
_symmetry.space_group_name_H-M   'P 1'
#
loop_
_entity.id
_entity.type
_entity.pdbx_description
1 polymer ?
#
loop_
_entity_poly.entity_id
_entity_poly.type
_entity_poly.pdbx_seq_one_letter_code
_entity_poly.pdbx_strand_id
1 'polypeptide(L)'
;MKQLGLRVNLIPVISKADTLTPNEMLEFKKRIRDIIEVQDIRIYSPPMELDDQAASEHAKQLIESMPFSIIGSEEEFEVNNQLVIGRKYPWGFVEVENDQHCDFRKLRSLLLRTNMLDLILSTNEIHYETFRAKMMNNDSDNYENRKGADKASHKDSNNPQFIEEEKKLKRYFAEQLRNEDQRFKQWKQNIYTEKNRLNHDLAQLQAQMKKLEEEVRVLQEKKVKSVS
;
A
#
# COMPACT_ATOMS: atom_id res chain seq x y z
N MET A 1 19.88 9.48 8.27
CA MET A 1 19.30 8.62 7.22
C MET A 1 20.27 7.60 6.67
N LYS A 2 21.48 7.97 6.21
CA LYS A 2 22.47 7.03 5.63
C LYS A 2 22.75 5.77 6.48
N GLN A 3 22.97 5.93 7.79
CA GLN A 3 23.18 4.79 8.68
C GLN A 3 21.92 3.94 8.93
N LEU A 4 20.74 4.58 8.93
CA LEU A 4 19.46 3.91 9.14
C LEU A 4 19.05 3.07 7.93
N GLY A 5 19.22 3.60 6.71
CA GLY A 5 18.93 2.87 5.47
C GLY A 5 19.77 1.59 5.28
N LEU A 6 20.81 1.37 6.08
CA LEU A 6 21.54 0.10 6.09
C LEU A 6 20.90 -0.98 6.97
N ARG A 7 20.02 -0.58 7.89
CA ARG A 7 19.52 -1.43 8.99
C ARG A 7 18.00 -1.62 8.95
N VAL A 8 17.27 -0.75 8.26
CA VAL A 8 15.80 -0.77 8.20
C VAL A 8 15.32 -0.27 6.84
N ASN A 9 14.09 -0.65 6.50
CA ASN A 9 13.34 -0.08 5.38
C ASN A 9 13.03 1.40 5.66
N LEU A 10 13.70 2.29 4.92
CA LEU A 10 13.60 3.72 5.12
C LEU A 10 12.62 4.34 4.13
N ILE A 11 11.46 4.82 4.60
CA ILE A 11 10.48 5.54 3.77
C ILE A 11 10.52 7.03 4.14
N PRO A 12 10.97 7.92 3.23
CA PRO A 12 11.05 9.34 3.52
C PRO A 12 9.67 10.01 3.42
N VAL A 13 9.34 10.85 4.40
CA VAL A 13 8.10 11.63 4.47
C VAL A 13 8.39 13.09 4.75
N ILE A 14 7.61 13.99 4.14
CA ILE A 14 7.57 15.42 4.45
C ILE A 14 6.37 15.64 5.37
N SER A 15 6.63 15.97 6.62
CA SER A 15 5.59 16.23 7.61
C SER A 15 4.99 17.63 7.44
N LYS A 16 3.75 17.80 7.93
CA LYS A 16 3.02 19.09 7.92
C LYS A 16 3.03 19.74 6.53
N ALA A 17 2.69 18.97 5.51
CA ALA A 17 2.68 19.40 4.12
C ALA A 17 1.75 20.61 3.87
N ASP A 18 0.75 20.81 4.75
CA ASP A 18 -0.13 21.98 4.78
C ASP A 18 0.58 23.33 5.02
N THR A 19 1.86 23.32 5.41
CA THR A 19 2.64 24.54 5.65
C THR A 19 3.33 25.08 4.39
N LEU A 20 3.32 24.32 3.30
CA LEU A 20 4.00 24.65 2.04
C LEU A 20 2.98 24.75 0.92
N THR A 21 3.21 25.68 -0.02
CA THR A 21 2.41 25.74 -1.24
C THR A 21 2.73 24.56 -2.18
N PRO A 22 1.84 24.22 -3.13
CA PRO A 22 2.10 23.12 -4.07
C PRO A 22 3.39 23.29 -4.88
N ASN A 23 3.75 24.53 -5.24
CA ASN A 23 4.98 24.82 -5.99
C ASN A 23 6.23 24.62 -5.12
N GLU A 24 6.22 25.15 -3.89
CA GLU A 24 7.32 24.96 -2.93
C GLU A 24 7.49 23.48 -2.59
N MET A 25 6.38 22.74 -2.45
CA MET A 25 6.40 21.30 -2.22
C MET A 25 7.09 20.55 -3.36
N LEU A 26 6.83 20.92 -4.61
CA LEU A 26 7.46 20.29 -5.78
C LEU A 26 8.97 20.53 -5.79
N GLU A 27 9.40 21.76 -5.57
CA GLU A 27 10.82 22.12 -5.46
C GLU A 27 11.50 21.40 -4.29
N PHE A 28 10.82 21.33 -3.13
CA PHE A 28 11.34 20.68 -1.94
C PHE A 28 11.48 19.16 -2.13
N LYS A 29 10.49 18.50 -2.74
CA LYS A 29 10.57 17.08 -3.12
C LYS A 29 11.72 16.82 -4.09
N LYS A 30 11.95 17.71 -5.07
CA LYS A 30 13.08 17.60 -5.99
C LYS A 30 14.42 17.70 -5.24
N ARG A 31 14.60 18.73 -4.42
CA ARG A 31 15.82 18.91 -3.62
C ARG A 31 16.10 17.72 -2.70
N ILE A 32 15.07 17.14 -2.07
CA ILE A 32 15.24 15.94 -1.23
C ILE A 32 15.70 14.74 -2.07
N ARG A 33 15.11 14.51 -3.25
CA ARG A 33 15.53 13.42 -4.14
C ARG A 33 16.98 13.58 -4.59
N ASP A 34 17.38 14.78 -5.00
CA ASP A 34 18.75 15.08 -5.39
C ASP A 34 19.74 14.77 -4.24
N ILE A 35 19.39 15.13 -3.00
CA ILE A 35 20.23 14.84 -1.82
C ILE A 35 20.31 13.34 -1.52
N ILE A 36 19.19 12.62 -1.64
CA ILE A 36 19.14 11.16 -1.43
C ILE A 36 20.07 10.45 -2.41
N GLU A 37 20.05 10.87 -3.67
CA GLU A 37 20.90 10.32 -4.73
C GLU A 37 22.38 10.66 -4.50
N VAL A 38 22.72 11.94 -4.31
CA VAL A 38 24.13 12.38 -4.10
C VAL A 38 24.75 11.74 -2.87
N GLN A 39 23.98 11.51 -1.81
CA GLN A 39 24.48 10.93 -0.57
C GLN A 39 24.42 9.40 -0.55
N ASP A 40 23.90 8.76 -1.61
CA ASP A 40 23.67 7.32 -1.70
C ASP A 40 22.91 6.79 -0.47
N ILE A 41 21.78 7.42 -0.17
CA ILE A 41 20.93 7.03 0.95
C ILE A 41 19.98 5.93 0.48
N ARG A 42 20.16 4.72 1.00
CA ARG A 42 19.26 3.59 0.75
C ARG A 42 17.86 3.85 1.34
N ILE A 43 16.89 4.07 0.47
CA ILE A 43 15.47 4.15 0.78
C ILE A 43 14.77 2.87 0.34
N TYR A 44 13.64 2.56 0.98
CA TYR A 44 12.79 1.44 0.59
C TYR A 44 12.33 1.61 -0.86
N SER A 45 12.53 0.56 -1.65
CA SER A 45 12.14 0.49 -3.06
C SER A 45 11.39 -0.81 -3.27
N PRO A 46 10.12 -0.78 -3.71
CA PRO A 46 9.37 -2.00 -3.99
C PRO A 46 10.09 -2.87 -5.03
N PRO A 47 10.01 -4.20 -4.92
CA PRO A 47 10.56 -5.09 -5.93
C PRO A 47 9.89 -4.83 -7.28
N MET A 48 10.73 -4.64 -8.32
CA MET A 48 10.25 -4.56 -9.69
C MET A 48 10.19 -5.97 -10.25
N GLU A 49 8.99 -6.56 -10.28
CA GLU A 49 8.78 -7.86 -10.91
C GLU A 49 8.85 -7.70 -12.43
N LEU A 50 9.74 -8.46 -13.09
CA LEU A 50 9.94 -8.41 -14.54
C LEU A 50 8.76 -9.04 -15.30
N ASP A 51 8.05 -9.97 -14.67
CA ASP A 51 6.98 -10.75 -15.28
C ASP A 51 5.58 -10.12 -15.08
N ASP A 52 5.44 -9.14 -14.16
CA ASP A 52 4.20 -8.40 -13.94
C ASP A 52 4.38 -6.90 -14.22
N GLN A 53 3.95 -6.50 -15.41
CA GLN A 53 4.04 -5.11 -15.87
C GLN A 53 3.18 -4.16 -15.01
N ALA A 54 2.07 -4.62 -14.45
CA ALA A 54 1.21 -3.78 -13.60
C ALA A 54 1.85 -3.56 -12.22
N ALA A 55 2.47 -4.59 -11.64
CA ALA A 55 3.23 -4.46 -10.40
C ALA A 55 4.44 -3.53 -10.57
N SER A 56 5.15 -3.65 -11.70
CA SER A 56 6.29 -2.78 -12.04
C SER A 56 5.88 -1.30 -12.21
N GLU A 57 4.74 -1.03 -12.85
CA GLU A 57 4.23 0.33 -12.98
C GLU A 57 3.80 0.91 -11.63
N HIS A 58 3.13 0.13 -10.78
CA HIS A 58 2.79 0.54 -9.43
C HIS A 58 4.04 0.85 -8.58
N ALA A 59 5.08 0.02 -8.68
CA ALA A 59 6.36 0.26 -8.01
C ALA A 59 7.01 1.58 -8.45
N LYS A 60 7.02 1.88 -9.75
CA LYS A 60 7.55 3.15 -10.28
C LYS A 60 6.77 4.35 -9.76
N GLN A 61 5.45 4.31 -9.81
CA GLN A 61 4.60 5.39 -9.29
C GLN A 61 4.85 5.66 -7.80
N LEU A 62 5.12 4.61 -7.03
CA LEU A 62 5.43 4.72 -5.61
C LEU A 62 6.79 5.38 -5.38
N ILE A 63 7.80 5.00 -6.16
CA ILE A 63 9.13 5.61 -6.13
C ILE A 63 9.06 7.09 -6.51
N GLU A 64 8.31 7.43 -7.55
CA GLU A 64 8.12 8.82 -8.00
C GLU A 64 7.35 9.67 -6.97
N SER A 65 6.48 9.04 -6.19
CA SER A 65 5.72 9.72 -5.12
C SER A 65 6.56 10.03 -3.88
N MET A 66 7.73 9.37 -3.71
CA MET A 66 8.60 9.60 -2.57
C MET A 66 9.49 10.85 -2.76
N PRO A 67 9.64 11.69 -1.72
CA PRO A 67 9.07 11.55 -0.38
C PRO A 67 7.57 11.91 -0.30
N PHE A 68 6.81 11.17 0.50
CA PHE A 68 5.36 11.41 0.66
C PHE A 68 5.12 12.68 1.45
N SER A 69 4.32 13.60 0.91
CA SER A 69 3.89 14.81 1.63
C SER A 69 2.65 14.48 2.47
N ILE A 70 2.79 14.49 3.80
CA ILE A 70 1.74 14.04 4.71
C ILE A 70 1.20 15.18 5.58
N ILE A 71 -0.09 15.08 5.87
CA ILE A 71 -0.80 15.89 6.85
C ILE A 71 -1.40 14.92 7.85
N GLY A 72 -1.17 15.16 9.15
CA GLY A 72 -1.73 14.34 10.22
C GLY A 72 -2.78 15.14 11.00
N SER A 73 -3.87 14.49 11.36
CA SER A 73 -4.88 15.02 12.28
C SER A 73 -5.54 13.87 13.04
N GLU A 74 -6.01 14.14 14.26
CA GLU A 74 -6.86 13.25 15.06
C GLU A 74 -8.29 13.79 15.16
N GLU A 75 -8.55 14.99 14.64
CA GLU A 75 -9.85 15.65 14.71
C GLU A 75 -10.75 15.24 13.54
N GLU A 76 -11.99 14.87 13.87
CA GLU A 76 -13.05 14.54 12.91
C GLU A 76 -13.98 15.73 12.71
N PHE A 77 -14.34 15.98 11.45
CA PHE A 77 -15.27 17.03 11.06
C PHE A 77 -16.34 16.45 10.13
N GLU A 78 -17.57 16.94 10.25
CA GLU A 78 -18.65 16.59 9.34
C GLU A 78 -18.58 17.46 8.08
N VAL A 79 -18.28 16.86 6.93
CA VAL A 79 -18.26 17.50 5.61
C VAL A 79 -19.11 16.67 4.66
N ASN A 80 -20.09 17.28 4.00
CA ASN A 80 -21.01 16.59 3.08
C ASN A 80 -21.68 15.34 3.68
N ASN A 81 -22.15 15.41 4.93
CA ASN A 81 -22.75 14.30 5.68
C ASN A 81 -21.81 13.07 5.88
N GLN A 82 -20.50 13.27 5.75
CA GLN A 82 -19.49 12.27 6.10
C GLN A 82 -18.54 12.82 7.17
N LEU A 83 -18.19 11.96 8.12
CA LEU A 83 -17.12 12.23 9.08
C LEU A 83 -15.78 12.06 8.36
N VAL A 84 -15.04 13.16 8.24
CA VAL A 84 -13.73 13.20 7.61
C VAL A 84 -12.68 13.71 8.59
N ILE A 85 -11.51 13.08 8.58
CA ILE A 85 -10.37 13.49 9.40
C ILE A 85 -9.64 14.62 8.68
N GLY A 86 -9.41 15.73 9.37
CA GLY A 86 -8.83 16.91 8.73
C GLY A 86 -8.34 17.96 9.72
N ARG A 87 -7.78 19.04 9.19
CA ARG A 87 -7.36 20.21 9.97
C ARG A 87 -8.15 21.42 9.51
N LYS A 88 -8.75 22.14 10.46
CA LYS A 88 -9.53 23.35 10.19
C LYS A 88 -8.72 24.60 10.49
N TYR A 89 -8.65 25.49 9.50
CA TYR A 89 -8.02 26.81 9.59
C TYR A 89 -9.06 27.91 9.36
N PRO A 90 -8.79 29.16 9.76
CA PRO A 90 -9.67 30.29 9.44
C PRO A 90 -9.88 30.50 7.93
N TRP A 91 -8.90 30.12 7.11
CA TRP A 91 -8.92 30.29 5.65
C TRP A 91 -9.37 29.05 4.88
N GLY A 92 -9.62 27.91 5.54
CA GLY A 92 -9.99 26.69 4.84
C GLY A 92 -9.92 25.43 5.68
N PHE A 93 -10.28 24.32 5.05
CA PHE A 93 -10.26 23.00 5.66
C PHE A 93 -9.40 22.07 4.81
N VAL A 94 -8.55 21.29 5.47
CA VAL A 94 -7.65 20.35 4.81
C VAL A 94 -7.97 18.94 5.25
N GLU A 95 -8.58 18.18 4.35
CA GLU A 95 -8.85 16.75 4.51
C GLU A 95 -7.56 15.93 4.43
N VAL A 96 -7.30 15.10 5.45
CA VAL A 96 -6.12 14.21 5.49
C VAL A 96 -6.24 13.08 4.48
N GLU A 97 -7.45 12.53 4.29
CA GLU A 97 -7.63 11.48 3.31
C GLU A 97 -7.73 12.01 1.87
N ASN A 98 -7.67 13.30 1.57
CA ASN A 98 -7.83 13.75 0.17
C ASN A 98 -6.49 13.75 -0.60
N ASP A 99 -6.42 13.02 -1.72
CA ASP A 99 -5.24 12.91 -2.59
C ASP A 99 -4.82 14.24 -3.23
N GLN A 100 -5.73 15.21 -3.31
CA GLN A 100 -5.42 16.57 -3.78
C GLN A 100 -4.72 17.41 -2.70
N HIS A 101 -4.87 17.05 -1.43
CA HIS A 101 -4.28 17.77 -0.30
C HIS A 101 -2.98 17.15 0.18
N CYS A 102 -2.89 15.81 0.25
CA CYS A 102 -1.69 15.13 0.69
C CYS A 102 -1.62 13.68 0.20
N ASP A 103 -0.43 13.08 0.31
CA ASP A 103 -0.15 11.70 -0.10
C ASP A 103 -0.45 10.67 1.01
N PHE A 104 -1.24 11.03 2.03
CA PHE A 104 -1.51 10.14 3.17
C PHE A 104 -2.14 8.81 2.75
N ARG A 105 -3.08 8.82 1.80
CA ARG A 105 -3.68 7.58 1.27
C ARG A 105 -2.64 6.67 0.62
N LYS A 106 -1.71 7.24 -0.15
CA LYS A 106 -0.63 6.49 -0.81
C LYS A 106 0.29 5.85 0.22
N LEU A 107 0.72 6.60 1.24
CA LEU A 107 1.53 6.07 2.34
C LEU A 107 0.81 4.96 3.11
N ARG A 108 -0.47 5.17 3.45
CA ARG A 108 -1.30 4.16 4.11
C ARG A 108 -1.42 2.89 3.27
N SER A 109 -1.64 3.03 1.96
CA SER A 109 -1.75 1.89 1.05
C SER A 109 -0.45 1.10 0.98
N LEU A 110 0.69 1.78 0.87
CA LEU A 110 2.02 1.16 0.90
C LEU A 110 2.19 0.32 2.17
N LEU A 111 1.99 0.94 3.34
CA LEU A 111 2.29 0.31 4.63
C LEU A 111 1.32 -0.82 4.99
N LEU A 112 0.03 -0.65 4.70
CA LEU A 112 -1.02 -1.53 5.25
C LEU A 112 -1.67 -2.47 4.22
N ARG A 113 -1.49 -2.24 2.91
CA ARG A 113 -2.20 -3.00 1.88
C ARG A 113 -1.26 -3.67 0.90
N THR A 114 -0.44 -2.90 0.21
CA THR A 114 0.29 -3.38 -0.98
C THR A 114 1.65 -3.96 -0.64
N ASN A 115 2.41 -3.34 0.27
CA ASN A 115 3.83 -3.65 0.47
C ASN A 115 4.17 -4.18 1.87
N MET A 116 3.17 -4.44 2.73
CA MET A 116 3.40 -4.91 4.09
C MET A 116 4.25 -6.19 4.14
N LEU A 117 3.91 -7.18 3.32
CA LEU A 117 4.65 -8.45 3.28
C LEU A 117 6.08 -8.26 2.83
N ASP A 118 6.29 -7.44 1.79
CA ASP A 118 7.62 -7.14 1.28
C ASP A 118 8.48 -6.39 2.31
N LEU A 119 7.89 -5.44 3.06
CA LEU A 119 8.57 -4.76 4.17
C LEU A 119 9.01 -5.75 5.26
N ILE A 120 8.20 -6.76 5.57
CA ILE A 120 8.53 -7.81 6.54
C ILE A 120 9.66 -8.71 6.00
N LEU A 121 9.53 -9.18 4.75
CA LEU A 121 10.49 -10.07 4.12
C LEU A 121 11.86 -9.39 3.97
N SER A 122 11.91 -8.18 3.42
CA SER A 122 13.15 -7.38 3.32
C SER A 122 13.79 -7.13 4.68
N THR A 123 12.99 -6.91 5.74
CA THR A 123 13.52 -6.78 7.11
C THR A 123 14.19 -8.06 7.57
N ASN A 124 13.58 -9.22 7.33
CA ASN A 124 14.13 -10.51 7.75
C ASN A 124 15.34 -10.92 6.90
N GLU A 125 15.19 -10.93 5.58
CA GLU A 125 16.15 -11.52 4.64
C GLU A 125 17.34 -10.61 4.35
N ILE A 126 17.16 -9.29 4.41
CA ILE A 126 18.23 -8.33 4.13
C ILE A 126 18.75 -7.76 5.43
N HIS A 127 17.92 -7.06 6.18
CA HIS A 127 18.39 -6.26 7.32
C HIS A 127 18.83 -7.14 8.50
N TYR A 128 18.01 -8.10 8.89
CA TYR A 128 18.31 -9.00 9.99
C TYR A 128 19.45 -9.95 9.64
N GLU A 129 19.44 -10.59 8.46
CA GLU A 129 20.56 -11.46 8.05
C GLU A 129 21.88 -10.69 7.90
N THR A 130 21.88 -9.45 7.40
CA THR A 130 23.10 -8.60 7.39
C THR A 130 23.60 -8.33 8.81
N PHE A 131 22.71 -8.09 9.75
CA PHE A 131 23.07 -7.90 11.16
C PHE A 131 23.60 -9.21 11.78
N ARG A 132 22.92 -10.32 11.53
CA ARG A 132 23.29 -11.66 12.01
C ARG A 132 24.68 -12.07 11.53
N ALA A 133 24.97 -11.90 10.23
CA ALA A 133 26.27 -12.17 9.65
C ALA A 133 27.38 -11.32 10.29
N LYS A 134 27.12 -10.03 10.54
CA LYS A 134 28.08 -9.15 11.25
C LYS A 134 28.35 -9.61 12.68
N MET A 135 27.34 -10.08 13.40
CA MET A 135 27.53 -10.58 14.77
C MET A 135 28.30 -11.90 14.80
N MET A 136 28.00 -12.83 13.87
CA MET A 136 28.74 -14.09 13.75
C MET A 136 30.23 -13.88 13.39
N ASN A 137 30.53 -12.90 12.53
CA ASN A 137 31.90 -12.55 12.18
C ASN A 137 32.65 -11.86 13.34
N ASN A 138 31.99 -10.96 14.07
CA ASN A 138 32.59 -10.32 15.25
C ASN A 138 32.86 -11.31 16.38
N ASP A 139 32.01 -12.33 16.56
CA ASP A 139 32.26 -13.39 17.51
C ASP A 139 33.50 -14.21 17.09
N SER A 140 33.64 -14.57 15.80
CA SER A 140 34.80 -15.34 15.32
C SER A 140 36.14 -14.60 15.44
N ASP A 141 36.19 -13.28 15.22
CA ASP A 141 37.40 -12.46 15.47
C ASP A 141 37.76 -12.38 16.97
N ASN A 142 36.77 -12.48 17.86
CA ASN A 142 36.98 -12.56 19.31
C ASN A 142 37.46 -13.96 19.75
N TYR A 143 37.17 -15.01 18.99
CA TYR A 143 37.67 -16.36 19.23
C TYR A 143 39.14 -16.54 18.85
N GLU A 144 39.67 -15.82 17.84
CA GLU A 144 41.10 -15.89 17.50
C GLU A 144 42.00 -15.18 18.52
N ASN A 145 41.54 -14.06 19.11
CA ASN A 145 42.25 -13.37 20.19
C ASN A 145 42.18 -14.09 21.56
N ARG A 146 41.35 -15.14 21.68
CA ARG A 146 41.21 -15.97 22.89
C ARG A 146 41.89 -17.34 22.79
N LYS A 147 42.87 -17.53 21.89
CA LYS A 147 43.74 -18.72 21.86
C LYS A 147 44.77 -18.72 23.02
N GLY A 148 44.29 -18.50 24.25
CA GLY A 148 45.10 -18.51 25.48
C GLY A 148 44.44 -19.16 26.69
N ALA A 149 43.12 -19.27 26.76
CA ALA A 149 42.47 -19.94 27.89
C ALA A 149 41.08 -20.46 27.53
N ASP A 150 40.94 -21.77 27.68
CA ASP A 150 39.72 -22.51 28.00
C ASP A 150 38.62 -22.64 26.94
N LYS A 151 38.65 -23.85 26.35
CA LYS A 151 37.58 -24.50 25.60
C LYS A 151 36.34 -24.68 26.49
N ALA A 152 35.35 -23.79 26.40
CA ALA A 152 33.95 -24.10 26.76
C ALA A 152 32.99 -22.98 26.33
N SER A 153 32.51 -23.00 25.09
CA SER A 153 31.14 -22.61 24.73
C SER A 153 30.97 -22.78 23.22
N HIS A 154 30.49 -23.95 22.80
CA HIS A 154 29.67 -24.02 21.61
C HIS A 154 28.26 -23.68 22.07
N LYS A 155 27.71 -22.56 21.60
CA LYS A 155 26.28 -22.29 21.74
C LYS A 155 25.64 -22.64 20.41
N ASP A 156 25.09 -23.85 20.40
CA ASP A 156 24.48 -24.52 19.26
C ASP A 156 23.46 -23.64 18.54
N SER A 157 23.72 -23.41 17.26
CA SER A 157 22.81 -22.78 16.29
C SER A 157 21.66 -23.71 15.85
N ASN A 158 21.35 -24.75 16.62
CA ASN A 158 20.36 -25.79 16.30
C ASN A 158 19.46 -26.09 17.51
N ASN A 159 18.68 -25.10 17.99
CA ASN A 159 17.60 -25.38 18.93
C ASN A 159 16.33 -25.81 18.14
N PRO A 160 15.90 -27.09 18.18
CA PRO A 160 14.75 -27.57 17.41
C PRO A 160 13.43 -26.86 17.77
N GLN A 161 13.31 -26.30 18.98
CA GLN A 161 12.12 -25.55 19.40
C GLN A 161 11.91 -24.26 18.62
N PHE A 162 12.98 -23.52 18.27
CA PHE A 162 12.89 -22.30 17.48
C PHE A 162 12.47 -22.58 16.03
N ILE A 163 12.99 -23.67 15.45
CA ILE A 163 12.62 -24.09 14.09
C ILE A 163 11.14 -24.53 14.04
N GLU A 164 10.65 -25.15 15.11
CA GLU A 164 9.25 -25.56 15.22
C GLU A 164 8.31 -24.38 15.45
N GLU A 165 8.69 -23.41 16.28
CA GLU A 165 7.95 -22.15 16.45
C GLU A 165 7.92 -21.32 15.17
N GLU A 166 9.03 -21.22 14.45
CA GLU A 166 9.11 -20.54 13.15
C GLU A 166 8.20 -21.22 12.11
N LYS A 167 8.18 -22.56 12.07
CA LYS A 167 7.24 -23.32 11.22
C LYS A 167 5.78 -23.12 11.62
N LYS A 168 5.47 -23.05 12.92
CA LYS A 168 4.11 -22.77 13.41
C LYS A 168 3.67 -21.37 13.00
N LEU A 169 4.55 -20.37 13.14
CA LEU A 169 4.25 -19.00 12.76
C LEU A 169 4.04 -18.87 11.24
N LYS A 170 4.92 -19.48 10.44
CA LYS A 170 4.78 -19.56 8.98
C LYS A 170 3.47 -20.23 8.55
N ARG A 171 3.07 -21.33 9.21
CA ARG A 171 1.79 -22.00 8.94
C ARG A 171 0.59 -21.15 9.31
N TYR A 172 0.61 -20.53 10.48
CA TYR A 172 -0.47 -19.67 10.94
C TYR A 172 -0.69 -18.48 10.00
N PHE A 173 0.39 -17.83 9.56
CA PHE A 173 0.30 -16.74 8.59
C PHE A 173 -0.13 -17.22 7.20
N ALA A 174 0.35 -18.37 6.73
CA ALA A 174 -0.09 -18.95 5.47
C ALA A 174 -1.60 -19.28 5.47
N GLU A 175 -2.14 -19.68 6.63
CA GLU A 175 -3.55 -19.97 6.81
C GLU A 175 -4.40 -18.69 6.86
N GLN A 176 -3.92 -17.63 7.52
CA GLN A 176 -4.54 -16.30 7.45
C GLN A 176 -4.56 -15.76 6.01
N LEU A 177 -3.45 -15.84 5.28
CA LEU A 177 -3.39 -15.44 3.87
C LEU A 177 -4.37 -16.25 3.00
N ARG A 178 -4.48 -17.56 3.23
CA ARG A 178 -5.46 -18.40 2.52
C ARG A 178 -6.89 -17.97 2.80
N ASN A 179 -7.21 -17.64 4.05
CA ASN A 179 -8.55 -17.19 4.43
C ASN A 179 -8.87 -15.82 3.82
N GLU A 180 -7.93 -14.87 3.85
CA GLU A 180 -8.11 -13.57 3.19
C GLU A 180 -8.19 -13.69 1.68
N ASP A 181 -7.34 -14.50 1.03
CA ASP A 181 -7.40 -14.75 -0.41
C ASP A 181 -8.72 -15.43 -0.82
N GLN A 182 -9.22 -16.38 -0.02
CA GLN A 182 -10.55 -16.97 -0.23
C GLN A 182 -11.65 -15.92 -0.08
N ARG A 183 -11.58 -15.06 0.93
CA ARG A 183 -12.54 -13.98 1.14
C ARG A 183 -12.52 -12.99 -0.03
N PHE A 184 -11.33 -12.68 -0.55
CA PHE A 184 -11.16 -11.80 -1.70
C PHE A 184 -11.67 -12.43 -2.99
N LYS A 185 -11.44 -13.73 -3.19
CA LYS A 185 -12.02 -14.52 -4.30
C LYS A 185 -13.54 -14.57 -4.23
N GLN A 186 -14.12 -14.88 -3.07
CA GLN A 186 -15.56 -14.84 -2.87
C GLN A 186 -16.14 -13.45 -3.13
N TRP A 187 -15.48 -12.41 -2.62
CA TRP A 187 -15.90 -11.03 -2.86
C TRP A 187 -15.85 -10.65 -4.34
N LYS A 188 -14.75 -10.97 -5.05
CA LYS A 188 -14.64 -10.79 -6.51
C LYS A 188 -15.74 -11.54 -7.26
N GLN A 189 -16.03 -12.77 -6.87
CA GLN A 189 -17.06 -13.58 -7.49
C GLN A 189 -18.45 -12.99 -7.27
N ASN A 190 -18.74 -12.52 -6.05
CA ASN A 190 -19.99 -11.83 -5.74
C ASN A 190 -20.15 -10.53 -6.53
N ILE A 191 -19.08 -9.74 -6.68
CA ILE A 191 -19.07 -8.53 -7.53
C ILE A 191 -19.37 -8.90 -8.98
N TYR A 192 -18.76 -9.97 -9.49
CA TYR A 192 -18.98 -10.42 -10.87
C TYR A 192 -20.41 -10.91 -11.09
N THR A 193 -20.97 -11.69 -10.16
CA THR A 193 -22.36 -12.14 -10.23
C THR A 193 -23.33 -10.97 -10.15
N GLU A 194 -23.08 -10.00 -9.27
CA GLU A 194 -23.96 -8.83 -9.12
C GLU A 194 -23.89 -7.93 -10.36
N LYS A 195 -22.70 -7.73 -10.93
CA LYS A 195 -22.52 -7.04 -12.22
C LYS A 195 -23.33 -7.72 -13.33
N ASN A 196 -23.26 -9.05 -13.43
CA ASN A 196 -23.99 -9.78 -14.47
C ASN A 196 -25.50 -9.70 -14.28
N ARG A 197 -25.97 -9.76 -13.03
CA ARG A 197 -27.38 -9.56 -12.70
C ARG A 197 -27.86 -8.17 -13.10
N LEU A 198 -27.14 -7.11 -12.70
CA LEU A 198 -27.48 -5.74 -13.05
C LEU A 198 -27.48 -5.52 -14.57
N ASN A 199 -26.55 -6.12 -15.30
CA ASN A 199 -26.53 -6.08 -16.75
C ASN A 199 -27.76 -6.79 -17.38
N HIS A 200 -28.19 -7.91 -16.80
CA HIS A 200 -29.39 -8.61 -17.25
C HIS A 200 -30.64 -7.76 -17.00
N ASP A 201 -30.78 -7.20 -15.80
CA ASP A 201 -31.89 -6.33 -15.42
C ASP A 201 -31.94 -5.08 -16.31
N LEU A 202 -30.78 -4.47 -16.60
CA LEU A 202 -30.67 -3.34 -17.52
C LEU A 202 -31.17 -3.70 -18.93
N ALA A 203 -30.80 -4.87 -19.44
CA ALA A 203 -31.24 -5.34 -20.76
C ALA A 203 -32.77 -5.56 -20.79
N GLN A 204 -33.35 -6.11 -19.73
CA GLN A 204 -34.81 -6.27 -19.62
C GLN A 204 -35.54 -4.92 -19.59
N LEU A 205 -35.04 -3.97 -18.78
CA LEU A 205 -35.58 -2.61 -18.72
C LEU A 205 -35.53 -1.91 -20.08
N GLN A 206 -34.42 -2.04 -20.80
CA GLN A 206 -34.29 -1.51 -22.16
C GLN A 206 -35.29 -2.16 -23.13
N ALA A 207 -35.53 -3.46 -23.03
CA ALA A 207 -36.52 -4.15 -23.85
C ALA A 207 -37.96 -3.70 -23.54
N GLN A 208 -38.29 -3.49 -22.26
CA GLN A 208 -39.59 -2.97 -21.83
C GLN A 208 -39.80 -1.52 -22.27
N MET A 209 -38.79 -0.66 -22.10
CA MET A 209 -38.79 0.72 -22.60
C MET A 209 -39.09 0.75 -24.10
N LYS A 210 -38.38 -0.05 -24.90
CA LYS A 210 -38.58 -0.12 -26.35
C LYS A 210 -39.99 -0.59 -26.73
N LYS A 211 -40.57 -1.51 -25.96
CA LYS A 211 -41.94 -2.01 -26.19
C LYS A 211 -42.99 -0.94 -25.88
N LEU A 212 -42.82 -0.21 -24.77
CA LEU A 212 -43.69 0.90 -24.39
C LEU A 212 -43.57 2.08 -25.37
N GLU A 213 -42.36 2.40 -25.84
CA GLU A 213 -42.15 3.41 -26.87
C GLU A 213 -42.88 3.06 -28.17
N GLU A 214 -42.83 1.79 -28.59
CA GLU A 214 -43.56 1.32 -29.77
C GLU A 214 -45.08 1.40 -29.56
N GLU A 215 -45.60 1.01 -28.39
CA GLU A 215 -47.02 1.14 -28.06
C GLU A 215 -47.48 2.61 -28.05
N VAL A 216 -46.68 3.51 -27.48
CA VAL A 216 -46.93 4.95 -27.52
C VAL A 216 -46.93 5.47 -28.95
N ARG A 217 -45.98 5.05 -29.80
CA ARG A 217 -45.93 5.44 -31.22
C ARG A 217 -47.19 5.00 -31.97
N VAL A 218 -47.60 3.75 -31.79
CA VAL A 218 -48.81 3.20 -32.44
C VAL A 218 -50.07 3.93 -31.96
N LEU A 219 -50.16 4.26 -30.67
CA LEU A 219 -51.29 5.04 -30.12
C LEU A 219 -51.31 6.47 -30.67
N GLN A 220 -50.15 7.12 -30.81
CA GLN A 220 -50.04 8.44 -31.42
C GLN A 220 -50.47 8.40 -32.90
N GLU A 221 -50.02 7.41 -33.68
CA GLU A 221 -50.42 7.23 -35.07
C GLU A 221 -51.93 6.98 -35.22
N LYS A 222 -52.54 6.19 -34.32
CA LYS A 222 -53.99 5.97 -34.30
C LYS A 222 -54.78 7.24 -33.96
N LYS A 223 -54.27 8.05 -33.03
CA LYS A 223 -54.91 9.31 -32.62
C LYS A 223 -54.85 10.37 -33.71
N VAL A 224 -53.78 10.42 -34.50
CA VAL A 224 -53.67 11.30 -35.66
C VAL A 224 -54.66 10.90 -36.76
N LYS A 225 -54.86 9.59 -36.99
CA LYS A 225 -55.83 9.07 -37.96
C LYS A 225 -57.30 9.22 -37.56
N SER A 226 -57.62 9.40 -36.27
CA SER A 226 -59.00 9.58 -35.80
C SER A 226 -59.44 11.06 -35.75
N VAL A 227 -58.53 12.00 -36.03
CA VAL A 227 -58.79 13.46 -35.97
C VAL A 227 -58.73 14.10 -37.38
N SER A 228 -58.39 13.32 -38.42
CA SER A 228 -58.57 13.67 -39.84
C SER A 228 -59.82 13.02 -40.40
#